data_AF-A0AA39MX42-F1
#
_entry.id   AF-A0AA39MX42-F1
#
_cell.length_a   1.000
_cell.length_b   1.000
_cell.length_c   1.000
_cell.angle_alpha   90.00
_cell.angle_beta   90.00
_cell.angle_gamma   90.00
#
_symmetry.space_group_name_H-M   'P 1'
#
loop_
_entity.id
_entity.type
_entity.pdbx_description
1 polymer ?
#
loop_
_entity_poly.entity_id
_entity_poly.type
_entity_poly.pdbx_seq_one_letter_code
_entity_poly.pdbx_strand_id
1 'polypeptide(L)'
;MPTPIGDFISEHVYDKKLKTIHQISSKTCCRFVNVSSGQEKQRSKSWVVSVRANNASFRLIYAWVQNEKEIQAVVKIAKILQDRNKSFRVITPYDAQRSAIEKALKDDKLSWENKCFNVDSFQGTLYTVISRKRSSNFAGNEDDYIIVSIVRSKKLGFLINTRRVNVMLTRCKKGMIICSSRAFLDGVGSESLIGGLAARMGKGSWVEYDQVLNGRFPTTI
;
A
#
# COMPACT_ATOMS: atom_id res chain seq x y z
N MET A 1 6.38 14.76 -3.17
CA MET A 1 5.13 14.08 -3.55
C MET A 1 4.20 15.06 -4.25
N PRO A 2 3.25 14.60 -5.09
CA PRO A 2 2.28 15.44 -5.79
C PRO A 2 1.40 16.29 -4.87
N THR A 3 1.01 17.48 -5.32
CA THR A 3 0.23 18.47 -4.56
C THR A 3 -1.05 17.90 -3.96
N PRO A 4 -1.90 17.14 -4.69
CA PRO A 4 -3.13 16.60 -4.12
C PRO A 4 -2.92 15.65 -2.93
N ILE A 5 -1.83 14.88 -2.95
CA ILE A 5 -1.48 13.95 -1.86
C ILE A 5 -0.83 14.72 -0.71
N GLY A 6 0.13 15.60 -1.02
CA GLY A 6 0.85 16.38 -0.02
C GLY A 6 -0.06 17.30 0.78
N ASP A 7 -0.99 18.00 0.14
CA ASP A 7 -1.93 18.90 0.80
C ASP A 7 -2.89 18.12 1.69
N PHE A 8 -3.38 16.97 1.22
CA PHE A 8 -4.21 16.08 2.03
C PHE A 8 -3.48 15.60 3.29
N ILE A 9 -2.23 15.14 3.16
CA ILE A 9 -1.42 14.70 4.29
C ILE A 9 -1.11 15.86 5.25
N SER A 10 -0.76 17.03 4.72
CA SER A 10 -0.50 18.23 5.52
C SER A 10 -1.72 18.57 6.38
N GLU A 11 -2.90 18.58 5.78
CA GLU A 11 -4.17 18.89 6.44
C GLU A 11 -4.56 17.87 7.51
N HIS A 12 -4.44 16.58 7.25
CA HIS A 12 -5.00 15.52 8.11
C HIS A 12 -3.99 14.93 9.10
N VAL A 13 -2.69 15.16 8.93
CA VAL A 13 -1.63 14.57 9.77
C VAL A 13 -0.74 15.62 10.42
N TYR A 14 -0.59 16.79 9.82
CA TYR A 14 0.40 17.80 10.23
C TYR A 14 -0.19 19.19 10.50
N ASP A 15 -1.50 19.30 10.73
CA ASP A 15 -2.19 20.57 11.01
C ASP A 15 -1.90 21.69 9.98
N LYS A 16 -1.79 21.34 8.70
CA LYS A 16 -1.46 22.25 7.59
C LYS A 16 -0.05 22.87 7.68
N LYS A 17 0.85 22.33 8.51
CA LYS A 17 2.22 22.85 8.71
C LYS A 17 3.18 22.50 7.57
N LEU A 18 2.84 21.52 6.72
CA LEU A 18 3.66 21.17 5.55
C LEU A 18 3.21 21.96 4.31
N LYS A 19 4.18 22.45 3.53
CA LYS A 19 3.94 23.09 2.23
C LYS A 19 4.39 22.17 1.11
N THR A 20 3.48 21.80 0.22
CA THR A 20 3.83 21.02 -0.98
C THR A 20 4.35 21.94 -2.08
N ILE A 21 5.51 21.62 -2.66
CA ILE A 21 6.05 22.28 -3.86
C ILE A 21 6.28 21.18 -4.90
N HIS A 22 5.38 21.08 -5.86
CA HIS A 22 5.42 20.03 -6.88
C HIS A 22 4.70 20.45 -8.16
N GLN A 23 5.20 20.02 -9.32
CA GLN A 23 4.61 20.35 -10.63
C GLN A 23 3.31 19.57 -10.91
N ILE A 24 3.17 18.37 -10.35
CA ILE A 24 1.97 17.53 -10.51
C ILE A 24 0.88 17.99 -9.52
N SER A 25 -0.16 18.62 -10.06
CA SER A 25 -1.33 19.13 -9.33
C SER A 25 -2.65 18.41 -9.64
N SER A 26 -2.68 17.54 -10.66
CA SER A 26 -3.87 16.77 -11.01
C SER A 26 -4.17 15.67 -9.99
N LYS A 27 -5.42 15.55 -9.54
CA LYS A 27 -5.89 14.46 -8.66
C LYS A 27 -5.65 13.07 -9.23
N THR A 28 -5.49 12.95 -10.55
CA THR A 28 -5.18 11.67 -11.22
C THR A 28 -3.82 11.10 -10.84
N CYS A 29 -2.96 11.87 -10.16
CA CYS A 29 -1.71 11.36 -9.58
C CYS A 29 -1.94 10.31 -8.49
N CYS A 30 -3.15 10.24 -7.92
CA CYS A 30 -3.57 9.19 -7.02
C CYS A 30 -4.74 8.45 -7.68
N ARG A 31 -4.55 7.16 -7.98
CA ARG A 31 -5.58 6.30 -8.55
C ARG A 31 -5.97 5.22 -7.55
N PHE A 32 -7.25 4.87 -7.54
CA PHE A 32 -7.76 3.74 -6.77
C PHE A 32 -8.22 2.65 -7.71
N VAL A 33 -7.78 1.41 -7.48
CA VAL A 33 -8.27 0.26 -8.23
C VAL A 33 -9.34 -0.42 -7.40
N ASN A 34 -10.58 -0.42 -7.91
CA ASN A 34 -11.72 -1.05 -7.25
C ASN A 34 -11.69 -2.57 -7.43
N VAL A 35 -11.08 -3.27 -6.49
CA VAL A 35 -11.02 -4.73 -6.41
C VAL A 35 -12.25 -5.26 -5.67
N SER A 36 -13.44 -5.03 -6.23
CA SER A 36 -14.74 -5.32 -5.59
C SER A 36 -14.95 -6.80 -5.25
N SER A 37 -14.43 -7.70 -6.08
CA SER A 37 -14.47 -9.16 -5.86
C SER A 37 -13.41 -9.67 -4.87
N GLY A 38 -12.49 -8.81 -4.42
CA GLY A 38 -11.41 -9.16 -3.51
C GLY A 38 -11.88 -9.24 -2.07
N GLN A 39 -11.48 -10.30 -1.37
CA GLN A 39 -11.74 -10.46 0.05
C GLN A 39 -10.48 -10.88 0.78
N GLU A 40 -10.29 -10.31 1.96
CA GLU A 40 -9.25 -10.74 2.88
C GLU A 40 -9.47 -12.20 3.30
N LYS A 41 -8.44 -13.04 3.13
CA LYS A 41 -8.42 -14.44 3.57
C LYS A 41 -7.28 -14.65 4.54
N GLN A 42 -7.58 -15.34 5.64
CA GLN A 42 -6.58 -15.79 6.59
C GLN A 42 -6.02 -17.14 6.10
N ARG A 43 -4.72 -17.20 5.81
CA ARG A 43 -4.06 -18.41 5.28
C ARG A 43 -3.62 -19.41 6.37
N SER A 44 -3.52 -19.00 7.64
CA SER A 44 -3.15 -19.89 8.75
C SER A 44 -3.58 -19.34 10.13
N LYS A 45 -3.55 -20.20 11.18
CA LYS A 45 -3.72 -19.78 12.58
C LYS A 45 -2.66 -18.72 12.88
N SER A 46 -3.09 -17.54 13.32
CA SER A 46 -2.17 -16.45 13.64
C SER A 46 -1.08 -16.94 14.60
N TRP A 47 0.19 -16.65 14.29
CA TRP A 47 1.24 -16.90 15.28
C TRP A 47 1.02 -15.94 16.42
N VAL A 48 0.86 -16.48 17.62
CA VAL A 48 0.82 -15.71 18.85
C VAL A 48 2.22 -15.71 19.43
N VAL A 49 2.90 -14.58 19.40
CA VAL A 49 4.16 -14.40 20.12
C VAL A 49 3.84 -13.65 21.40
N SER A 50 4.05 -14.32 22.54
CA SER A 50 4.03 -13.66 23.84
C SER A 50 5.39 -13.00 24.06
N VAL A 51 5.43 -11.68 24.02
CA VAL A 51 6.63 -10.88 24.32
C VAL A 51 6.50 -10.38 25.75
N ARG A 52 7.54 -10.55 26.57
CA ARG A 52 7.62 -9.92 27.89
C ARG A 52 8.55 -8.72 27.81
N ALA A 53 8.06 -7.56 28.23
CA ALA A 53 8.86 -6.35 28.42
C ALA A 53 8.37 -5.65 29.68
N ASN A 54 9.29 -5.27 30.57
CA ASN A 54 9.00 -4.52 31.81
C ASN A 54 7.84 -5.12 32.64
N ASN A 55 7.91 -6.42 32.94
CA ASN A 55 6.88 -7.18 33.68
C ASN A 55 5.48 -7.24 33.03
N ALA A 56 5.29 -6.66 31.85
CA ALA A 56 4.06 -6.78 31.06
C ALA A 56 4.21 -7.88 30.00
N SER A 57 3.18 -8.72 29.88
CA SER A 57 3.09 -9.71 28.80
C SER A 57 2.24 -9.14 27.67
N PHE A 58 2.86 -8.97 26.50
CA PHE A 58 2.21 -8.54 25.27
C PHE A 58 1.99 -9.74 24.36
N ARG A 59 0.79 -9.84 23.79
CA ARG A 59 0.43 -10.90 22.85
C ARG A 59 0.41 -10.34 21.43
N LEU A 60 1.46 -10.60 20.65
CA LEU A 60 1.52 -10.22 19.24
C LEU A 60 0.82 -11.28 18.40
N ILE A 61 -0.25 -10.89 17.71
CA ILE A 61 -1.00 -11.76 16.80
C ILE A 61 -0.55 -11.43 15.37
N TYR A 62 0.28 -12.30 14.78
CA TYR A 62 0.63 -12.20 13.36
C TYR A 62 -0.50 -12.81 12.54
N ALA A 63 -1.43 -11.97 12.11
CA ALA A 63 -2.47 -12.38 11.20
C ALA A 63 -1.90 -12.52 9.77
N TRP A 64 -1.88 -13.75 9.26
CA TRP A 64 -1.51 -14.07 7.88
C TRP A 64 -2.68 -13.75 6.95
N VAL A 65 -2.88 -12.45 6.69
CA VAL A 65 -3.96 -11.96 5.84
C VAL A 65 -3.43 -11.70 4.43
N GLN A 66 -4.14 -12.21 3.44
CA GLN A 66 -3.87 -11.98 2.01
C GLN A 66 -5.17 -11.66 1.28
N ASN A 67 -5.05 -10.96 0.15
CA ASN A 67 -6.14 -10.73 -0.79
C ASN A 67 -5.63 -11.04 -2.20
N GLU A 68 -5.97 -12.23 -2.70
CA GLU A 68 -5.51 -12.78 -3.97
C GLU A 68 -5.87 -11.88 -5.16
N LYS A 69 -7.05 -11.25 -5.12
CA LYS A 69 -7.51 -10.36 -6.20
C LYS A 69 -6.72 -9.07 -6.22
N GLU A 70 -6.34 -8.53 -5.07
CA GLU A 70 -5.41 -7.41 -5.01
C GLU A 70 -4.02 -7.79 -5.49
N ILE A 71 -3.52 -9.01 -5.22
CA ILE A 71 -2.24 -9.49 -5.76
C ILE A 71 -2.28 -9.45 -7.29
N GLN A 72 -3.34 -10.01 -7.90
CA GLN A 72 -3.51 -10.01 -9.36
C GLN A 72 -3.56 -8.58 -9.93
N ALA A 73 -4.27 -7.66 -9.26
CA ALA A 73 -4.31 -6.26 -9.66
C ALA A 73 -2.91 -5.62 -9.61
N VAL A 74 -2.19 -5.80 -8.51
CA VAL A 74 -0.84 -5.26 -8.31
C VAL A 74 0.12 -5.77 -9.38
N VAL A 75 0.14 -7.07 -9.65
CA VAL A 75 1.02 -7.68 -10.66
C VAL A 75 0.72 -7.10 -12.05
N LYS A 76 -0.56 -6.94 -12.39
CA LYS A 76 -0.96 -6.37 -13.67
C LYS A 76 -0.57 -4.89 -13.79
N ILE A 77 -0.73 -4.10 -12.73
CA ILE A 77 -0.32 -2.68 -12.69
C ILE A 77 1.21 -2.58 -12.79
N ALA A 78 1.94 -3.42 -12.07
CA ALA A 78 3.40 -3.50 -12.12
C ALA A 78 3.90 -3.77 -13.55
N LYS A 79 3.28 -4.74 -14.24
CA LYS A 79 3.53 -5.00 -15.66
C LYS A 79 3.29 -3.76 -16.52
N ILE A 80 2.13 -3.12 -16.38
CA ILE A 80 1.79 -1.91 -17.15
C ILE A 80 2.80 -0.77 -16.90
N LEU A 81 3.23 -0.55 -15.66
CA LEU A 81 4.23 0.47 -15.35
C LEU A 81 5.60 0.11 -15.94
N GLN A 82 6.02 -1.15 -15.84
CA GLN A 82 7.26 -1.64 -16.43
C GLN A 82 7.26 -1.48 -17.96
N ASP A 83 6.19 -1.89 -18.63
CA ASP A 83 6.01 -1.75 -20.09
C ASP A 83 6.03 -0.28 -20.53
N ARG A 84 5.63 0.64 -19.64
CA ARG A 84 5.66 2.10 -19.85
C ARG A 84 6.96 2.75 -19.37
N ASN A 85 7.97 1.95 -19.00
CA ASN A 85 9.25 2.40 -18.46
C ASN A 85 9.12 3.34 -17.24
N LYS A 86 8.14 3.07 -16.37
CA LYS A 86 7.90 3.81 -15.13
C LYS A 86 8.45 3.03 -13.94
N SER A 87 9.37 3.63 -13.20
CA SER A 87 9.89 3.04 -11.97
C SER A 87 8.80 2.97 -10.90
N PHE A 88 8.71 1.83 -10.23
CA PHE A 88 7.72 1.60 -9.19
C PHE A 88 8.25 0.77 -8.03
N ARG A 89 7.57 0.88 -6.89
CA ARG A 89 7.64 -0.07 -5.76
C ARG A 89 6.24 -0.43 -5.28
N VAL A 90 6.13 -1.56 -4.61
CA VAL A 90 4.92 -2.06 -3.99
C VAL A 90 5.03 -1.99 -2.48
N ILE A 91 4.01 -1.43 -1.83
CA ILE A 91 3.88 -1.37 -0.38
C ILE A 91 2.60 -2.09 0.05
N THR A 92 2.68 -2.92 1.08
CA THR A 92 1.50 -3.53 1.68
C THR A 92 1.72 -3.74 3.18
N PRO A 93 0.69 -3.58 4.04
CA PRO A 93 0.88 -3.68 5.48
C PRO A 93 1.08 -5.10 6.02
N TYR A 94 0.78 -6.13 5.23
CA TYR A 94 0.82 -7.53 5.67
C TYR A 94 1.96 -8.28 4.98
N ASP A 95 2.88 -8.87 5.75
CA ASP A 95 4.06 -9.55 5.19
C ASP A 95 3.70 -10.78 4.33
N ALA A 96 2.60 -11.45 4.68
CA ALA A 96 2.03 -12.52 3.88
C ALA A 96 1.64 -12.02 2.48
N GLN A 97 1.01 -10.85 2.38
CA GLN A 97 0.67 -10.21 1.10
C GLN A 97 1.94 -9.79 0.37
N ARG A 98 2.90 -9.18 1.07
CA ARG A 98 4.19 -8.74 0.49
C ARG A 98 4.90 -9.90 -0.21
N SER A 99 5.08 -11.00 0.52
CA SER A 99 5.77 -12.19 0.03
C SER A 99 5.05 -12.83 -1.16
N ALA A 100 3.71 -12.84 -1.14
CA ALA A 100 2.91 -13.38 -2.23
C ALA A 100 2.97 -12.51 -3.49
N ILE A 101 2.96 -11.18 -3.35
CA ILE A 101 3.16 -10.27 -4.48
C ILE A 101 4.56 -10.45 -5.07
N GLU A 102 5.60 -10.47 -4.23
CA GLU A 102 6.98 -10.66 -4.69
C GLU A 102 7.14 -11.96 -5.49
N LYS A 103 6.57 -13.06 -4.98
CA LYS A 103 6.53 -14.34 -5.69
C LYS A 103 5.78 -14.22 -7.02
N ALA A 104 4.60 -13.61 -7.02
CA ALA A 104 3.79 -13.49 -8.23
C ALA A 104 4.47 -12.62 -9.30
N LEU A 105 5.15 -11.53 -8.92
CA LEU A 105 5.96 -10.74 -9.85
C LEU A 105 7.09 -11.58 -10.47
N LYS A 106 7.76 -12.39 -9.65
CA LYS A 106 8.83 -13.29 -10.12
C LYS A 106 8.30 -14.35 -11.09
N ASP A 107 7.17 -14.98 -10.75
CA ASP A 107 6.54 -16.01 -11.60
C ASP A 107 6.11 -15.43 -12.96
N ASP A 108 5.63 -14.17 -12.99
CA ASP A 108 5.26 -13.44 -14.21
C ASP A 108 6.47 -12.83 -14.96
N LYS A 109 7.70 -13.13 -14.52
CA LYS A 109 8.96 -12.63 -15.11
C LYS A 109 9.06 -11.09 -15.13
N LEU A 110 8.47 -10.43 -14.14
CA LEU A 110 8.57 -8.98 -13.94
C LEU A 110 9.76 -8.63 -13.04
N SER A 111 10.13 -7.35 -13.01
CA SER A 111 11.07 -6.84 -12.02
C SER A 111 10.49 -7.03 -10.62
N TRP A 112 11.11 -7.91 -9.82
CA TRP A 112 10.62 -8.27 -8.48
C TRP A 112 11.64 -7.94 -7.38
N GLU A 113 12.93 -7.97 -7.68
CA GLU A 113 14.00 -7.74 -6.72
C GLU A 113 13.92 -6.33 -6.14
N ASN A 114 13.90 -6.23 -4.80
CA ASN A 114 13.80 -4.96 -4.08
C ASN A 114 12.58 -4.10 -4.51
N LYS A 115 11.47 -4.74 -4.89
CA LYS A 115 10.23 -4.04 -5.29
C LYS A 115 9.13 -4.10 -4.25
N CYS A 116 9.03 -5.16 -3.44
CA CYS A 116 7.90 -5.40 -2.54
C CYS A 116 8.30 -5.26 -1.07
N PHE A 117 7.58 -4.42 -0.32
CA PHE A 117 7.93 -4.07 1.05
C PHE A 117 6.73 -4.05 1.98
N ASN A 118 6.98 -4.36 3.26
CA ASN A 118 6.01 -4.15 4.33
C ASN A 118 6.17 -2.73 4.91
N VAL A 119 5.08 -2.09 5.34
CA VAL A 119 5.15 -0.77 5.98
C VAL A 119 6.01 -0.75 7.25
N ASP A 120 6.04 -1.84 8.03
CA ASP A 120 6.88 -1.95 9.23
C ASP A 120 8.37 -2.12 8.87
N SER A 121 8.67 -2.79 7.75
CA SER A 121 10.03 -2.81 7.16
C SER A 121 10.46 -1.42 6.66
N PHE A 122 9.51 -0.52 6.40
CA PHE A 122 9.71 0.88 6.03
C PHE A 122 9.86 1.83 7.21
N GLN A 123 9.65 1.36 8.45
CA GLN A 123 9.67 2.17 9.67
C GLN A 123 10.81 1.81 10.65
N GLY A 124 11.76 0.96 10.27
CA GLY A 124 12.96 0.74 11.09
C GLY A 124 12.68 0.19 12.49
N THR A 125 11.64 -0.62 12.68
CA THR A 125 11.43 -1.34 13.94
C THR A 125 11.95 -2.77 13.81
N LEU A 126 12.91 -3.09 14.68
CA LEU A 126 13.59 -4.36 14.92
C LEU A 126 12.79 -5.61 14.49
N TYR A 127 13.04 -6.08 13.28
CA TYR A 127 12.70 -7.43 12.83
C TYR A 127 13.95 -8.14 12.28
N THR A 128 15.08 -7.94 12.97
CA THR A 128 16.34 -8.61 12.67
C THR A 128 16.50 -9.81 13.60
N VAL A 129 15.91 -10.96 13.26
CA VAL A 129 16.48 -12.25 13.73
C VAL A 129 16.33 -13.39 12.72
N ILE A 130 15.32 -13.43 11.84
CA ILE A 130 15.02 -14.69 11.11
C ILE A 130 15.40 -14.68 9.61
N SER A 131 15.74 -13.53 9.02
CA SER A 131 16.23 -13.48 7.63
C SER A 131 17.70 -13.10 7.56
N ARG A 132 18.56 -14.04 7.13
CA ARG A 132 19.99 -13.89 6.84
C ARG A 132 20.32 -12.91 5.68
N LYS A 133 19.40 -12.01 5.31
CA LYS A 133 19.70 -10.91 4.38
C LYS A 133 19.71 -9.61 5.17
N ARG A 134 20.87 -8.95 5.15
CA ARG A 134 21.15 -7.65 5.78
C ARG A 134 19.94 -6.72 5.64
N SER A 135 19.42 -6.30 6.79
CA SER A 135 18.53 -5.16 6.93
C SER A 135 19.29 -3.92 6.47
N SER A 136 19.13 -3.54 5.20
CA SER A 136 19.61 -2.27 4.69
C SER A 136 18.79 -1.16 5.35
N ASN A 137 19.42 -0.19 6.01
CA ASN A 137 18.75 0.99 6.56
C ASN A 137 17.72 1.58 5.57
N PHE A 138 16.43 1.51 5.93
CA PHE A 138 15.27 1.64 5.02
C PHE A 138 14.64 3.05 4.97
N ALA A 139 15.23 4.03 5.66
CA ALA A 139 14.85 5.44 5.58
C ALA A 139 15.35 6.06 4.24
N GLY A 140 14.73 5.66 3.12
CA GLY A 140 15.14 6.15 1.80
C GLY A 140 14.43 5.51 0.59
N ASN A 141 13.41 4.69 0.81
CA ASN A 141 12.78 3.88 -0.25
C ASN A 141 11.56 4.58 -0.92
N GLU A 142 11.76 5.81 -1.37
CA GLU A 142 10.81 6.49 -2.26
C GLU A 142 11.01 6.03 -3.71
N ASP A 143 9.94 6.08 -4.51
CA ASP A 143 10.01 5.82 -5.95
C ASP A 143 9.06 6.75 -6.71
N ASP A 144 9.21 6.80 -8.04
CA ASP A 144 8.34 7.58 -8.91
C ASP A 144 6.87 7.17 -8.72
N TYR A 145 6.60 5.87 -8.79
CA TYR A 145 5.27 5.32 -8.59
C TYR A 145 5.23 4.33 -7.41
N ILE A 146 4.21 4.47 -6.56
CA ILE A 146 3.97 3.53 -5.47
C ILE A 146 2.65 2.82 -5.70
N ILE A 147 2.70 1.50 -5.78
CA ILE A 147 1.51 0.63 -5.78
C ILE A 147 1.26 0.19 -4.34
N VAL A 148 0.05 0.38 -3.84
CA VAL A 148 -0.35 -0.01 -2.49
C VAL A 148 -1.39 -1.12 -2.59
N SER A 149 -1.20 -2.22 -1.84
CA SER A 149 -2.26 -3.21 -1.59
C SER A 149 -2.71 -3.11 -0.14
N ILE A 150 -3.97 -2.74 0.07
CA ILE A 150 -4.57 -2.51 1.39
C ILE A 150 -4.92 -3.83 2.08
N VAL A 151 -5.23 -4.87 1.32
CA VAL A 151 -5.60 -6.23 1.74
C VAL A 151 -6.96 -6.31 2.44
N ARG A 152 -7.24 -5.37 3.35
CA ARG A 152 -8.43 -5.39 4.18
C ARG A 152 -9.69 -5.07 3.39
N SER A 153 -10.74 -5.83 3.67
CA SER A 153 -12.06 -5.69 3.07
C SER A 153 -13.21 -5.72 4.09
N LYS A 154 -12.93 -5.96 5.38
CA LYS A 154 -13.98 -6.09 6.43
C LYS A 154 -13.78 -5.20 7.66
N LYS A 155 -12.53 -5.03 8.13
CA LYS A 155 -12.20 -4.20 9.31
C LYS A 155 -10.97 -3.37 9.02
N LEU A 156 -10.83 -2.23 9.70
CA LEU A 156 -9.70 -1.30 9.50
C LEU A 156 -8.33 -1.95 9.70
N GLY A 157 -8.14 -2.69 10.80
CA GLY A 157 -6.87 -3.33 11.10
C GLY A 157 -5.69 -2.35 11.09
N PHE A 158 -4.74 -2.58 10.19
CA PHE A 158 -3.56 -1.72 10.03
C PHE A 158 -3.92 -0.25 9.77
N LEU A 159 -5.05 0.01 9.10
CA LEU A 159 -5.47 1.36 8.72
C LEU A 159 -5.78 2.28 9.91
N ILE A 160 -5.93 1.72 11.12
CA ILE A 160 -6.10 2.49 12.36
C ILE A 160 -4.81 3.26 12.72
N ASN A 161 -3.64 2.76 12.32
CA ASN A 161 -2.37 3.40 12.66
C ASN A 161 -2.01 4.51 11.66
N THR A 162 -2.50 5.73 11.94
CA THR A 162 -2.27 6.91 11.09
C THR A 162 -0.80 7.19 10.82
N ARG A 163 0.12 6.94 11.77
CA ARG A 163 1.56 7.16 11.56
C ARG A 163 2.14 6.21 10.50
N ARG A 164 1.71 4.94 10.53
CA ARG A 164 2.12 3.93 9.53
C ARG A 164 1.50 4.20 8.17
N VAL A 165 0.22 4.55 8.13
CA VAL A 165 -0.46 4.93 6.89
C VAL A 165 0.17 6.19 6.27
N ASN A 166 0.53 7.18 7.07
CA ASN A 166 1.24 8.37 6.61
C ASN A 166 2.60 8.01 5.98
N VAL A 167 3.39 7.14 6.63
CA VAL A 167 4.64 6.64 6.04
C VAL A 167 4.41 5.98 4.68
N MET A 168 3.36 5.18 4.53
CA MET A 168 3.01 4.55 3.26
C MET A 168 2.60 5.59 2.19
N LEU A 169 1.77 6.56 2.56
CA LEU A 169 1.23 7.58 1.63
C LEU A 169 2.27 8.59 1.15
N THR A 170 3.38 8.75 1.88
CA THR A 170 4.41 9.74 1.59
C THR A 170 5.58 9.19 0.76
N ARG A 171 5.51 7.95 0.24
CA ARG A 171 6.62 7.32 -0.52
C ARG A 171 6.66 7.62 -2.01
N CYS A 172 5.65 8.28 -2.59
CA CYS A 172 5.60 8.54 -4.02
C CYS A 172 6.18 9.90 -4.42
N LYS A 173 6.96 9.93 -5.50
CA LYS A 173 7.45 11.18 -6.11
C LYS A 173 6.48 11.69 -7.17
N LYS A 174 5.97 10.81 -8.04
CA LYS A 174 5.10 11.18 -9.19
C LYS A 174 3.66 10.72 -9.03
N GLY A 175 3.42 9.51 -8.57
CA GLY A 175 2.05 9.01 -8.43
C GLY A 175 1.87 7.80 -7.53
N MET A 176 0.63 7.56 -7.13
CA MET A 176 0.24 6.47 -6.25
C MET A 176 -0.97 5.72 -6.81
N ILE A 177 -0.93 4.39 -6.70
CA ILE A 177 -2.01 3.51 -7.16
C ILE A 177 -2.41 2.60 -5.99
N ILE A 178 -3.62 2.75 -5.47
CA ILE A 178 -4.09 2.06 -4.27
C ILE A 178 -5.11 0.99 -4.68
N CYS A 179 -4.78 -0.28 -4.45
CA CYS A 179 -5.66 -1.42 -4.65
C CYS A 179 -6.46 -1.65 -3.36
N SER A 180 -7.79 -1.54 -3.45
CA SER A 180 -8.73 -1.82 -2.36
C SER A 180 -10.14 -2.01 -2.93
N SER A 181 -11.15 -2.19 -2.09
CA SER A 181 -12.55 -2.17 -2.52
C SER A 181 -13.15 -0.79 -2.28
N ARG A 182 -13.88 -0.24 -3.27
CA ARG A 182 -14.63 1.01 -3.08
C ARG A 182 -15.67 0.87 -1.99
N ALA A 183 -16.40 -0.24 -1.96
CA ALA A 183 -17.38 -0.51 -0.91
C ALA A 183 -16.75 -0.53 0.50
N PHE A 184 -15.50 -1.00 0.61
CA PHE A 184 -14.78 -0.95 1.87
C PHE A 184 -14.37 0.48 2.24
N LEU A 185 -13.77 1.24 1.33
CA LEU A 185 -13.31 2.61 1.60
C LEU A 185 -14.45 3.63 1.75
N ASP A 186 -15.62 3.37 1.16
CA ASP A 186 -16.84 4.17 1.38
C ASP A 186 -17.59 3.73 2.65
N GLY A 187 -17.37 2.48 3.10
CA GLY A 187 -17.97 1.91 4.31
C GLY A 187 -17.02 1.98 5.50
N VAL A 188 -16.67 0.81 6.07
CA VAL A 188 -15.84 0.70 7.29
C VAL A 188 -14.48 1.41 7.16
N GLY A 189 -13.91 1.45 5.96
CA GLY A 189 -12.64 2.10 5.63
C GLY A 189 -12.70 3.62 5.55
N SER A 190 -13.89 4.24 5.54
CA SER A 190 -14.06 5.68 5.35
C SER A 190 -13.43 6.53 6.45
N GLU A 191 -13.40 6.01 7.68
CA GLU A 191 -12.78 6.65 8.85
C GLU A 191 -11.24 6.63 8.80
N SER A 192 -10.65 5.88 7.87
CA SER A 192 -9.19 5.83 7.72
C SER A 192 -8.66 6.98 6.87
N LEU A 193 -7.37 7.29 7.05
CA LEU A 193 -6.66 8.26 6.20
C LEU A 193 -6.73 7.89 4.70
N ILE A 194 -6.81 6.59 4.35
CA ILE A 194 -6.98 6.12 2.97
C ILE A 194 -8.41 6.38 2.46
N GLY A 195 -9.42 6.17 3.30
CA GLY A 195 -10.82 6.49 2.97
C GLY A 195 -11.00 7.99 2.71
N GLY A 196 -10.46 8.83 3.60
CA GLY A 196 -10.44 10.28 3.40
C GLY A 196 -9.71 10.70 2.12
N LEU A 197 -8.59 10.06 1.80
CA LEU A 197 -7.86 10.33 0.55
C LEU A 197 -8.69 9.95 -0.67
N ALA A 198 -9.38 8.79 -0.64
CA ALA A 198 -10.26 8.35 -1.72
C ALA A 198 -11.41 9.34 -1.95
N ALA A 199 -12.04 9.81 -0.87
CA ALA A 199 -13.08 10.83 -0.94
C ALA A 199 -12.55 12.15 -1.52
N ARG A 200 -11.35 12.60 -1.09
CA ARG A 200 -10.69 13.81 -1.61
C ARG A 200 -10.39 13.73 -3.10
N MET A 201 -9.92 12.57 -3.58
CA MET A 201 -9.60 12.36 -4.99
C MET A 201 -10.86 12.22 -5.86
N GLY A 202 -11.95 11.71 -5.29
CA GLY A 202 -13.27 11.65 -5.91
C GLY A 202 -13.42 10.53 -6.94
N LYS A 203 -14.63 10.38 -7.49
CA LYS A 203 -15.01 9.25 -8.35
C LYS A 203 -14.12 9.07 -9.58
N GLY A 204 -13.66 10.16 -10.20
CA GLY A 204 -12.81 10.14 -11.39
C GLY A 204 -11.39 9.56 -11.16
N SER A 205 -10.98 9.34 -9.90
CA SER A 205 -9.70 8.72 -9.56
C SER A 205 -9.74 7.19 -9.59
N TRP A 206 -10.94 6.59 -9.66
CA TRP A 206 -11.09 5.15 -9.61
C TRP A 206 -10.98 4.48 -10.99
N VAL A 207 -10.45 3.27 -10.99
CA VAL A 207 -10.35 2.35 -12.13
C VAL A 207 -10.91 1.00 -11.69
N GLU A 208 -11.73 0.37 -12.53
CA GLU A 208 -12.33 -0.91 -12.17
C GLU A 208 -11.34 -2.06 -12.38
N TYR A 209 -11.38 -3.06 -11.49
CA TYR A 209 -10.46 -4.20 -11.51
C TYR A 209 -10.39 -4.92 -12.87
N ASP A 210 -11.53 -5.15 -13.50
CA ASP A 210 -11.58 -5.82 -14.81
C ASP A 210 -10.93 -4.97 -15.92
N GLN A 211 -10.99 -3.64 -15.83
CA GLN A 211 -10.28 -2.77 -16.76
C GLN A 211 -8.77 -2.98 -16.63
N VAL A 212 -8.27 -3.04 -15.39
CA VAL A 212 -6.85 -3.30 -15.10
C VAL A 212 -6.41 -4.65 -15.66
N LEU A 213 -7.16 -5.73 -15.39
CA LEU A 213 -6.84 -7.07 -15.88
C LEU A 213 -6.73 -7.13 -17.42
N ASN A 214 -7.61 -6.39 -18.10
CA ASN A 214 -7.62 -6.25 -19.56
C ASN A 214 -6.58 -5.24 -20.10
N GLY A 215 -5.65 -4.77 -19.26
CA GLY A 215 -4.59 -3.83 -19.66
C GLY A 215 -5.06 -2.38 -19.86
N ARG A 216 -6.34 -2.08 -19.58
CA ARG A 216 -6.94 -0.76 -19.72
C ARG A 216 -6.73 0.04 -18.44
N PHE A 217 -5.50 0.53 -18.24
CA PHE A 217 -5.16 1.46 -17.17
C PHE A 217 -4.87 2.85 -17.76
N PRO A 218 -5.39 3.95 -17.18
CA PRO A 218 -5.12 5.31 -17.68
C PRO A 218 -3.63 5.57 -17.90
N THR A 219 -3.28 6.26 -18.98
CA THR A 219 -1.89 6.66 -19.30
C THR A 219 -1.38 7.72 -18.33
N THR A 220 -2.27 8.63 -17.93
CA THR A 220 -1.99 9.70 -16.97
C THR A 220 -2.12 9.20 -15.53
N ILE A 221 -0.95 9.03 -14.90
CA ILE A 221 -0.71 8.82 -13.48
C ILE A 221 0.44 9.73 -13.07
#